data_AF-A0A1H1S707-F1
#
_entry.id   AF-A0A1H1S707-F1
#
_cell.length_a   1.000
_cell.length_b   1.000
_cell.length_c   1.000
_cell.angle_alpha   90.00
_cell.angle_beta   90.00
_cell.angle_gamma   90.00
#
_symmetry.space_group_name_H-M   'P 1'
#
loop_
_entity.id
_entity.type
_entity.pdbx_description
1 polymer ?
#
loop_
_entity_poly.entity_id
_entity_poly.type
_entity_poly.pdbx_seq_one_letter_code
_entity_poly.pdbx_strand_id
1 'polypeptide(L)'
;MLVIIHGWSDTHRSFTRLGKYLAAEGIIPDVRHVRLGDYVSLDDDITFDDLIHALNRAWESEQLPTAPRSVDVIVHSTGALVVRYWMTTFFTPSTNPLKRLLMLAPANFGSPLAHKGRSFVGRVVKGFKSDRRFHTGTHILKGLELASPFSWQLALRDRFADDPWYGPGRVLCTVLVGTAGYSGISAAANENGTDGTVRVSTADLNPLLIRFDFASDPDNPRLALVASAGETAFARIPGDNHSTLAFKDRGPKNAAVLGFVREALQMTDEEFPAFVARLKVFSAAAREEGAGKTHTQGYQNTVVRLMDDTQAFVPDYFWEMFAKSRDEKRLDNRLTGVIQEDIFDKTHAYGDNPAYRSLLFNTTLLRDRVMSAGIPLFVSVTAMPDVRETGTVGYSTVGYDDIGSIKLTPERLMELFKPDRTVLIDMQIKRMQTDKVFRLLGVGL
;
A
#
# COMPACT_ATOMS: atom_id res chain seq x y z
N MET A 1 8.80 -14.00 -23.88
CA MET A 1 9.62 -12.77 -23.77
C MET A 1 9.54 -12.29 -22.33
N LEU A 2 10.63 -11.82 -21.74
CA LEU A 2 10.67 -11.28 -20.39
C LEU A 2 11.10 -9.81 -20.42
N VAL A 3 10.37 -8.94 -19.71
CA VAL A 3 10.78 -7.55 -19.48
C VAL A 3 11.07 -7.36 -18.00
N ILE A 4 12.20 -6.74 -17.65
CA ILE A 4 12.57 -6.41 -16.27
C ILE A 4 12.64 -4.90 -16.13
N ILE A 5 11.90 -4.33 -15.19
CA ILE A 5 11.83 -2.89 -14.96
C ILE A 5 12.30 -2.56 -13.55
N HIS A 6 13.25 -1.64 -13.44
CA HIS A 6 13.89 -1.28 -12.18
C HIS A 6 13.04 -0.38 -11.26
N GLY A 7 13.49 -0.19 -10.02
CA GLY A 7 12.88 0.70 -9.04
C GLY A 7 13.42 2.14 -9.10
N TRP A 8 12.89 3.02 -8.24
CA TRP A 8 13.38 4.38 -8.12
C TRP A 8 14.87 4.41 -7.81
N SER A 9 15.57 5.33 -8.46
CA SER A 9 16.97 5.64 -8.29
C SER A 9 17.94 4.53 -8.71
N ASP A 10 17.49 3.64 -9.57
CA ASP A 10 18.28 2.56 -10.15
C ASP A 10 18.38 2.70 -11.67
N THR A 11 19.09 1.77 -12.31
CA THR A 11 19.14 1.64 -13.77
C THR A 11 19.02 0.17 -14.16
N HIS A 12 18.81 -0.08 -15.46
CA HIS A 12 18.81 -1.42 -16.04
C HIS A 12 20.01 -2.30 -15.60
N ARG A 13 21.18 -1.70 -15.36
CA ARG A 13 22.44 -2.40 -15.03
C ARG A 13 22.32 -3.29 -13.80
N SER A 14 21.52 -2.89 -12.81
CA SER A 14 21.34 -3.64 -11.57
C SER A 14 20.63 -4.97 -11.77
N PHE A 15 19.89 -5.14 -12.88
CA PHE A 15 19.14 -6.35 -13.20
C PHE A 15 19.83 -7.26 -14.21
N THR A 16 20.98 -6.87 -14.77
CA THR A 16 21.78 -7.73 -15.66
C THR A 16 22.14 -9.05 -14.97
N ARG A 17 22.44 -9.02 -13.67
CA ARG A 17 22.75 -10.24 -12.90
C ARG A 17 21.52 -11.14 -12.78
N LEU A 18 20.35 -10.57 -12.50
CA LEU A 18 19.10 -11.32 -12.44
C LEU A 18 18.81 -11.98 -13.79
N GLY A 19 18.89 -11.25 -14.91
CA GLY A 19 18.64 -11.82 -16.24
C GLY A 19 19.59 -12.98 -16.58
N LYS A 20 20.89 -12.83 -16.33
CA LYS A 20 21.88 -13.91 -16.51
C LYS A 20 21.59 -15.11 -15.63
N TYR A 21 21.20 -14.86 -14.38
CA TYR A 21 20.87 -15.89 -13.42
C TYR A 21 19.62 -16.69 -13.85
N LEU A 22 18.54 -16.02 -14.25
CA LEU A 22 17.33 -16.67 -14.74
C LEU A 22 17.59 -17.56 -15.96
N ALA A 23 18.48 -17.13 -16.86
CA ALA A 23 18.90 -17.94 -18.01
C ALA A 23 19.75 -19.16 -17.58
N ALA A 24 20.70 -18.96 -16.66
CA ALA A 24 21.55 -20.06 -16.16
C ALA A 24 20.74 -21.14 -15.43
N GLU A 25 19.67 -20.75 -14.74
CA GLU A 25 18.75 -21.66 -14.04
C GLU A 25 17.70 -22.31 -14.96
N GLY A 26 17.74 -22.04 -16.27
CA GLY A 26 16.77 -22.55 -17.24
C GLY A 26 15.34 -22.03 -17.02
N ILE A 27 15.18 -20.95 -16.25
CA ILE A 27 13.86 -20.36 -15.96
C ILE A 27 13.34 -19.64 -17.21
N ILE A 28 14.25 -19.02 -17.96
CA ILE A 28 14.01 -18.45 -19.29
C ILE A 28 14.92 -19.10 -20.31
N PRO A 29 14.48 -19.24 -21.58
CA PRO A 29 15.25 -19.95 -22.61
C PRO A 29 16.49 -19.18 -23.08
N ASP A 30 16.46 -17.84 -23.08
CA ASP A 30 17.60 -17.02 -23.51
C ASP A 30 17.56 -15.61 -22.90
N VAL A 31 18.71 -15.13 -22.42
CA VAL A 31 18.87 -13.75 -21.91
C VAL A 31 18.66 -12.70 -23.01
N ARG A 32 18.82 -13.04 -24.30
CA ARG A 32 18.50 -12.14 -25.44
C ARG A 32 17.01 -11.79 -25.51
N HIS A 33 16.15 -12.61 -24.92
CA HIS A 33 14.72 -12.36 -24.74
C HIS A 33 14.41 -11.69 -23.40
N VAL A 34 15.42 -11.12 -22.74
CA VAL A 34 15.26 -10.23 -21.60
C VAL A 34 15.45 -8.81 -22.09
N ARG A 35 14.44 -7.97 -21.91
CA ARG A 35 14.54 -6.53 -22.08
C ARG A 35 14.65 -5.88 -20.72
N LEU A 36 15.63 -5.03 -20.53
CA LEU A 36 15.80 -4.27 -19.30
C LEU A 36 15.28 -2.85 -19.55
N GLY A 37 14.16 -2.50 -18.94
CA GLY A 37 13.61 -1.15 -19.01
C GLY A 37 14.46 -0.21 -18.16
N ASP A 38 14.77 0.96 -18.69
CA ASP A 38 15.48 2.04 -18.01
C ASP A 38 14.62 3.30 -18.03
N TYR A 39 14.50 4.00 -16.92
CA TYR A 39 13.76 5.26 -16.86
C TYR A 39 14.40 6.25 -15.89
N VAL A 40 14.23 7.53 -16.20
CA VAL A 40 14.73 8.61 -15.35
C VAL A 40 13.75 8.81 -14.21
N SER A 41 14.16 8.40 -13.00
CA SER A 41 13.32 8.53 -11.81
C SER A 41 13.78 9.62 -10.85
N LEU A 42 14.94 10.24 -11.10
CA LEU A 42 15.58 11.22 -10.22
C LEU A 42 15.43 12.64 -10.74
N ASP A 43 14.70 12.85 -11.83
CA ASP A 43 14.39 14.17 -12.35
C ASP A 43 13.12 14.68 -11.68
N ASP A 44 13.19 15.87 -11.08
CA ASP A 44 12.10 16.37 -10.23
C ASP A 44 10.84 16.69 -11.02
N ASP A 45 10.97 16.98 -12.31
CA ASP A 45 9.86 17.36 -13.21
C ASP A 45 9.16 16.14 -13.84
N ILE A 46 9.73 14.93 -13.70
CA ILE A 46 9.15 13.72 -14.29
C ILE A 46 8.02 13.18 -13.42
N THR A 47 6.85 13.01 -14.03
CA THR A 47 5.65 12.42 -13.40
C THR A 47 5.47 10.95 -13.76
N PHE A 48 4.55 10.26 -13.07
CA PHE A 48 4.15 8.91 -13.47
C PHE A 48 3.51 8.88 -14.86
N ASP A 49 2.80 9.92 -15.29
CA ASP A 49 2.24 10.03 -16.63
C ASP A 49 3.35 10.06 -17.70
N ASP A 50 4.39 10.85 -17.48
CA ASP A 50 5.54 10.91 -18.39
C ASP A 50 6.21 9.54 -18.51
N LEU A 51 6.38 8.83 -17.38
CA LEU A 51 6.99 7.50 -17.34
C LEU A 51 6.17 6.48 -18.13
N ILE A 52 4.85 6.42 -17.97
CA ILE A 52 4.04 5.42 -18.66
C ILE A 52 3.92 5.71 -20.16
N HIS A 53 3.88 6.98 -20.58
CA HIS A 53 3.88 7.34 -22.00
C HIS A 53 5.24 7.06 -22.63
N ALA A 54 6.35 7.32 -21.91
CA ALA A 54 7.68 6.95 -22.36
C ALA A 54 7.85 5.43 -22.46
N LEU A 55 7.35 4.68 -21.47
CA LEU A 55 7.32 3.21 -21.51
C LEU A 55 6.54 2.71 -22.72
N ASN A 56 5.35 3.28 -22.99
CA ASN A 56 4.54 2.87 -24.13
C ASN A 56 5.27 3.12 -25.47
N ARG A 57 5.85 4.31 -25.66
CA ARG A 57 6.64 4.63 -26.86
C ARG A 57 7.85 3.70 -27.02
N ALA A 58 8.55 3.39 -25.92
CA ALA A 58 9.67 2.47 -25.95
C ALA A 58 9.21 1.05 -26.31
N TRP A 59 8.07 0.60 -25.78
CA TRP A 59 7.47 -0.70 -26.08
C TRP A 59 7.15 -0.85 -27.57
N GLU A 60 6.56 0.20 -28.17
CA GLU A 60 6.22 0.26 -29.60
C GLU A 60 7.49 0.33 -30.47
N SER A 61 8.45 1.19 -30.11
CA SER A 61 9.71 1.35 -30.87
C SER A 61 10.52 0.07 -30.93
N GLU A 62 10.54 -0.69 -29.82
CA GLU A 62 11.22 -1.98 -29.73
C GLU A 62 10.38 -3.14 -30.28
N GLN A 63 9.18 -2.85 -30.81
CA GLN A 63 8.24 -3.82 -31.37
C GLN A 63 7.96 -4.97 -30.40
N LEU A 64 7.83 -4.67 -29.12
CA LEU A 64 7.54 -5.67 -28.10
C LEU A 64 6.09 -6.17 -28.26
N PRO A 65 5.82 -7.46 -27.93
CA PRO A 65 4.49 -8.02 -28.12
C PRO A 65 3.41 -7.25 -27.35
N THR A 66 2.29 -7.01 -28.03
CA THR A 66 1.08 -6.40 -27.46
C THR A 66 -0.13 -7.34 -27.51
N ALA A 67 0.04 -8.55 -28.07
CA ALA A 67 -0.99 -9.57 -28.05
C ALA A 67 -1.36 -9.91 -26.59
N PRO A 68 -2.66 -10.15 -26.28
CA PRO A 68 -3.07 -10.44 -24.91
C PRO A 68 -2.26 -11.59 -24.31
N ARG A 69 -1.78 -11.39 -23.08
CA ARG A 69 -1.08 -12.41 -22.29
C ARG A 69 0.11 -13.06 -23.02
N SER A 70 0.92 -12.26 -23.71
CA SER A 70 2.10 -12.70 -24.48
C SER A 70 3.46 -12.37 -23.83
N VAL A 71 3.48 -11.57 -22.77
CA VAL A 71 4.70 -11.09 -22.12
C VAL A 71 4.71 -11.36 -20.61
N ASP A 72 5.85 -11.80 -20.09
CA ASP A 72 6.10 -11.89 -18.65
C ASP A 72 6.93 -10.68 -18.20
N VAL A 73 6.65 -10.13 -17.02
CA VAL A 73 7.29 -8.92 -16.50
C VAL A 73 7.78 -9.13 -15.07
N ILE A 74 9.02 -8.70 -14.79
CA ILE A 74 9.55 -8.56 -13.43
C ILE A 74 9.71 -7.08 -13.12
N VAL A 75 9.21 -6.66 -11.96
CA VAL A 75 9.37 -5.30 -11.47
C VAL A 75 10.02 -5.30 -10.10
N HIS A 76 10.82 -4.28 -9.81
CA HIS A 76 11.31 -4.00 -8.46
C HIS A 76 10.78 -2.67 -7.94
N SER A 77 10.37 -2.64 -6.67
CA SER A 77 10.04 -1.39 -5.97
C SER A 77 9.05 -0.51 -6.77
N THR A 78 9.43 0.73 -7.11
CA THR A 78 8.64 1.68 -7.90
C THR A 78 8.21 1.17 -9.27
N GLY A 79 8.97 0.25 -9.89
CA GLY A 79 8.62 -0.32 -11.20
C GLY A 79 7.24 -0.97 -11.21
N ALA A 80 6.76 -1.46 -10.05
CA ALA A 80 5.42 -2.01 -9.92
C ALA A 80 4.32 -0.97 -10.17
N LEU A 81 4.49 0.24 -9.66
CA LEU A 81 3.54 1.34 -9.86
C LEU A 81 3.54 1.78 -11.32
N VAL A 82 4.72 1.87 -11.94
CA VAL A 82 4.85 2.22 -13.36
C VAL A 82 4.15 1.20 -14.25
N VAL A 83 4.39 -0.11 -14.05
CA VAL A 83 3.77 -1.16 -14.89
C VAL A 83 2.27 -1.26 -14.66
N ARG A 84 1.81 -1.21 -13.40
CA ARG A 84 0.38 -1.19 -13.08
C ARG A 84 -0.31 0.01 -13.71
N TYR A 85 0.32 1.18 -13.65
CA TYR A 85 -0.28 2.38 -14.22
C TYR A 85 -0.29 2.35 -15.75
N TRP A 86 0.79 1.87 -16.37
CA TRP A 86 0.86 1.68 -17.82
C TRP A 86 -0.21 0.70 -18.31
N MET A 87 -0.32 -0.49 -17.69
CA MET A 87 -1.29 -1.48 -18.15
C MET A 87 -2.74 -0.99 -18.01
N THR A 88 -3.05 -0.23 -16.95
CA THR A 88 -4.40 0.31 -16.72
C THR A 88 -4.72 1.55 -17.53
N THR A 89 -3.72 2.19 -18.14
CA THR A 89 -3.91 3.36 -19.00
C THR A 89 -4.06 2.98 -20.46
N PHE A 90 -3.26 2.03 -20.95
CA PHE A 90 -3.16 1.72 -22.38
C PHE A 90 -3.90 0.45 -22.79
N PHE A 91 -4.39 -0.36 -21.84
CA PHE A 91 -5.06 -1.63 -22.12
C PHE A 91 -6.36 -1.78 -21.32
N THR A 92 -7.06 -2.87 -21.58
CA THR A 92 -8.18 -3.38 -20.78
C THR A 92 -7.77 -4.72 -20.15
N PRO A 93 -8.48 -5.24 -19.14
CA PRO A 93 -8.17 -6.55 -18.59
C PRO A 93 -8.12 -7.68 -19.63
N SER A 94 -8.93 -7.62 -20.69
CA SER A 94 -8.94 -8.59 -21.78
C SER A 94 -7.86 -8.38 -22.85
N THR A 95 -7.36 -7.16 -23.03
CA THR A 95 -6.38 -6.83 -24.07
C THR A 95 -4.95 -6.71 -23.53
N ASN A 96 -4.77 -6.78 -22.22
CA ASN A 96 -3.47 -6.59 -21.57
C ASN A 96 -2.44 -7.63 -22.05
N PRO A 97 -1.25 -7.20 -22.52
CA PRO A 97 -0.21 -8.12 -22.98
C PRO A 97 0.45 -8.93 -21.86
N LEU A 98 0.28 -8.53 -20.60
CA LEU A 98 0.93 -9.21 -19.48
C LEU A 98 0.24 -10.55 -19.17
N LYS A 99 1.02 -11.64 -19.21
CA LYS A 99 0.61 -12.95 -18.71
C LYS A 99 0.97 -13.09 -17.24
N ARG A 100 2.23 -12.83 -16.90
CA ARG A 100 2.76 -12.98 -15.53
C ARG A 100 3.46 -11.71 -15.10
N LEU A 101 3.20 -11.29 -13.86
CA LEU A 101 3.80 -10.11 -13.27
C LEU A 101 4.41 -10.50 -11.92
N LEU A 102 5.73 -10.59 -11.87
CA LEU A 102 6.47 -10.85 -10.64
C LEU A 102 6.98 -9.53 -10.06
N MET A 103 6.49 -9.19 -8.87
CA MET A 103 6.90 -8.01 -8.13
C MET A 103 7.87 -8.37 -7.01
N LEU A 104 9.07 -7.80 -7.07
CA LEU A 104 10.08 -7.92 -6.04
C LEU A 104 10.07 -6.66 -5.18
N ALA A 105 9.69 -6.80 -3.92
CA ALA A 105 9.59 -5.72 -2.94
C ALA A 105 8.88 -4.45 -3.48
N PRO A 106 7.67 -4.56 -4.06
CA PRO A 106 6.98 -3.42 -4.66
C PRO A 106 6.49 -2.42 -3.61
N ALA A 107 6.50 -1.13 -3.94
CA ALA A 107 5.96 -0.07 -3.08
C ALA A 107 4.47 0.22 -3.40
N ASN A 108 3.64 -0.82 -3.53
CA ASN A 108 2.28 -0.72 -4.08
C ASN A 108 1.37 0.29 -3.36
N PHE A 109 1.55 0.46 -2.05
CA PHE A 109 0.88 1.45 -1.21
C PHE A 109 1.89 2.38 -0.49
N GLY A 110 3.03 2.61 -1.14
CA GLY A 110 4.06 3.54 -0.70
C GLY A 110 5.10 2.96 0.26
N SER A 111 6.02 3.83 0.66
CA SER A 111 7.20 3.53 1.48
C SER A 111 7.43 4.64 2.51
N PRO A 112 7.79 4.29 3.76
CA PRO A 112 8.24 5.26 4.75
C PRO A 112 9.50 6.04 4.36
N LEU A 113 10.27 5.55 3.39
CA LEU A 113 11.50 6.22 2.97
C LEU A 113 11.25 7.42 2.06
N ALA A 114 10.11 7.44 1.36
CA ALA A 114 9.82 8.39 0.29
C ALA A 114 9.63 9.84 0.78
N HIS A 115 9.23 10.05 2.03
CA HIS A 115 9.10 11.38 2.64
C HIS A 115 10.38 11.84 3.38
N LYS A 116 11.39 10.98 3.52
CA LYS A 116 12.60 11.34 4.27
C LYS A 116 13.45 12.34 3.48
N GLY A 117 14.02 13.32 4.17
CA GLY A 117 14.77 14.41 3.56
C GLY A 117 15.94 13.95 2.68
N ARG A 118 16.32 14.79 1.71
CA ARG A 118 17.32 14.49 0.67
C ARG A 118 18.66 13.99 1.23
N SER A 119 19.12 14.57 2.35
CA SER A 119 20.34 14.18 3.04
C SER A 119 20.26 12.77 3.64
N PHE A 120 19.10 12.39 4.16
CA PHE A 120 18.84 11.06 4.70
C PHE A 120 18.87 10.02 3.60
N VAL A 121 18.11 10.25 2.52
CA VAL A 121 18.05 9.33 1.37
C VAL A 121 19.42 9.18 0.71
N GLY A 122 20.13 10.29 0.48
CA GLY A 122 21.48 10.26 -0.10
C GLY A 122 22.52 9.51 0.75
N ARG A 123 22.42 9.60 2.08
CA ARG A 123 23.34 8.94 3.02
C ARG A 123 23.01 7.46 3.22
N VAL A 124 21.72 7.12 3.31
CA VAL A 124 21.23 5.79 3.70
C VAL A 124 21.05 4.86 2.49
N VAL A 125 20.67 5.40 1.33
CA VAL A 125 20.40 4.61 0.12
C VAL A 125 21.60 4.55 -0.82
N LYS A 126 22.42 5.62 -0.90
CA LYS A 126 23.40 5.76 -2.00
C LYS A 126 24.87 5.88 -1.62
N GLY A 127 25.21 6.36 -0.43
CA GLY A 127 26.61 6.69 -0.11
C GLY A 127 27.23 7.62 -1.17
N PHE A 128 26.80 8.89 -1.24
CA PHE A 128 27.47 9.98 -1.98
C PHE A 128 27.94 9.73 -3.44
N LYS A 129 27.32 8.81 -4.19
CA LYS A 129 27.59 8.63 -5.63
C LYS A 129 26.33 8.92 -6.48
N SER A 130 25.99 10.20 -6.64
CA SER A 130 24.98 10.66 -7.59
C SER A 130 25.55 11.81 -8.42
N ASP A 131 25.56 11.65 -9.75
CA ASP A 131 26.09 12.63 -10.71
C ASP A 131 25.21 13.90 -10.81
N ARG A 132 23.94 13.84 -10.40
CA ARG A 132 23.06 15.00 -10.21
C ARG A 132 22.86 15.23 -8.71
N ARG A 133 23.43 16.32 -8.19
CA ARG A 133 23.48 16.59 -6.74
C ARG A 133 22.22 17.23 -6.14
N PHE A 134 21.19 17.53 -6.96
CA PHE A 134 20.04 18.34 -6.52
C PHE A 134 18.65 17.79 -6.82
N HIS A 135 18.50 16.83 -7.73
CA HIS A 135 17.19 16.25 -8.05
C HIS A 135 17.01 14.88 -7.39
N THR A 136 15.79 14.64 -6.92
CA THR A 136 15.42 13.40 -6.22
C THR A 136 14.24 12.69 -6.87
N GLY A 137 13.65 13.24 -7.92
CA GLY A 137 12.42 12.70 -8.49
C GLY A 137 11.22 13.03 -7.63
N THR A 138 11.06 14.30 -7.27
CA THR A 138 10.07 14.79 -6.30
C THR A 138 8.65 14.26 -6.59
N HIS A 139 8.16 14.31 -7.84
CA HIS A 139 6.84 13.79 -8.18
C HIS A 139 6.72 12.26 -8.02
N ILE A 140 7.78 11.51 -8.36
CA ILE A 140 7.82 10.06 -8.15
C ILE A 140 7.83 9.72 -6.65
N LEU A 141 8.63 10.43 -5.85
CA LEU A 141 8.68 10.26 -4.39
C LEU A 141 7.32 10.58 -3.75
N LYS A 142 6.63 11.62 -4.20
CA LYS A 142 5.26 11.93 -3.77
C LYS A 142 4.29 10.78 -4.05
N GLY A 143 4.35 10.17 -5.24
CA GLY A 143 3.53 8.99 -5.52
C GLY A 143 3.93 7.75 -4.71
N LEU A 144 5.19 7.63 -4.30
CA LEU A 144 5.69 6.57 -3.42
C LEU A 144 5.50 6.84 -1.92
N GLU A 145 5.06 8.04 -1.55
CA GLU A 145 4.80 8.37 -0.16
C GLU A 145 3.64 7.53 0.37
N LEU A 146 3.71 7.17 1.66
CA LEU A 146 2.60 6.51 2.32
C LEU A 146 1.34 7.40 2.22
N ALA A 147 0.20 6.77 2.00
CA ALA A 147 -1.08 7.45 1.80
C ALA A 147 -1.13 8.38 0.56
N SER A 148 -0.26 8.19 -0.44
CA SER A 148 -0.33 9.00 -1.65
C SER A 148 -1.68 8.82 -2.38
N PRO A 149 -2.33 9.91 -2.83
CA PRO A 149 -3.52 9.83 -3.67
C PRO A 149 -3.29 9.04 -4.96
N PHE A 150 -2.05 9.03 -5.48
CA PHE A 150 -1.68 8.26 -6.67
C PHE A 150 -1.84 6.75 -6.44
N SER A 151 -1.23 6.21 -5.38
CA SER A 151 -1.32 4.77 -5.06
C SER A 151 -2.75 4.35 -4.73
N TRP A 152 -3.51 5.23 -4.07
CA TRP A 152 -4.95 5.06 -3.82
C TRP A 152 -5.75 4.94 -5.12
N GLN A 153 -5.61 5.90 -6.03
CA GLN A 153 -6.33 5.91 -7.30
C GLN A 153 -5.93 4.73 -8.19
N LEU A 154 -4.65 4.36 -8.20
CA LEU A 154 -4.18 3.20 -8.93
C LEU A 154 -4.83 1.90 -8.41
N ALA A 155 -4.96 1.74 -7.08
CA ALA A 155 -5.68 0.61 -6.50
C ALA A 155 -7.17 0.62 -6.86
N LEU A 156 -7.82 1.77 -6.92
CA LEU A 156 -9.21 1.85 -7.41
C LEU A 156 -9.32 1.38 -8.87
N ARG A 157 -8.32 1.67 -9.71
CA ARG A 157 -8.29 1.30 -11.14
C ARG A 157 -8.06 -0.19 -11.37
N ASP A 158 -7.24 -0.86 -10.56
CA ASP A 158 -6.84 -2.25 -10.85
C ASP A 158 -7.28 -3.29 -9.82
N ARG A 159 -7.48 -2.89 -8.56
CA ARG A 159 -7.93 -3.77 -7.47
C ARG A 159 -9.41 -3.63 -7.15
N PHE A 160 -10.06 -2.54 -7.51
CA PHE A 160 -11.50 -2.33 -7.26
C PHE A 160 -12.31 -2.04 -8.54
N ALA A 161 -11.78 -2.40 -9.70
CA ALA A 161 -12.52 -2.37 -10.96
C ALA A 161 -13.53 -3.53 -11.04
N ASP A 162 -14.63 -3.30 -11.77
CA ASP A 162 -15.66 -4.32 -12.00
C ASP A 162 -15.13 -5.51 -12.81
N ASP A 163 -14.28 -5.27 -13.82
CA ASP A 163 -13.58 -6.31 -14.57
C ASP A 163 -12.19 -6.57 -13.95
N PRO A 164 -11.92 -7.77 -13.41
CA PRO A 164 -10.68 -8.06 -12.70
C PRO A 164 -9.46 -8.06 -13.63
N TRP A 165 -8.40 -7.38 -13.20
CA TRP A 165 -7.11 -7.34 -13.89
C TRP A 165 -6.22 -8.56 -13.62
N TYR A 166 -6.52 -9.33 -12.58
CA TYR A 166 -5.63 -10.35 -12.03
C TYR A 166 -6.34 -11.68 -11.78
N GLY A 167 -5.56 -12.76 -11.81
CA GLY A 167 -6.03 -14.13 -11.61
C GLY A 167 -6.02 -14.96 -12.89
N PRO A 168 -6.50 -16.22 -12.84
CA PRO A 168 -6.57 -17.11 -13.99
C PRO A 168 -7.28 -16.48 -15.18
N GLY A 169 -6.71 -16.60 -16.38
CA GLY A 169 -7.21 -15.96 -17.60
C GLY A 169 -6.91 -14.46 -17.72
N ARG A 170 -6.33 -13.85 -16.67
CA ARG A 170 -5.88 -12.45 -16.60
C ARG A 170 -4.37 -12.41 -16.30
N VAL A 171 -3.88 -11.37 -15.63
CA VAL A 171 -2.48 -11.28 -15.18
C VAL A 171 -2.28 -12.16 -13.96
N LEU A 172 -1.37 -13.13 -14.05
CA LEU A 172 -0.91 -13.93 -12.93
C LEU A 172 0.13 -13.14 -12.14
N CYS A 173 -0.33 -12.39 -11.13
CA CYS A 173 0.53 -11.50 -10.35
C CYS A 173 1.04 -12.19 -9.08
N THR A 174 2.36 -12.13 -8.87
CA THR A 174 3.04 -12.64 -7.67
C THR A 174 3.84 -11.53 -7.01
N VAL A 175 3.64 -11.31 -5.73
CA VAL A 175 4.37 -10.35 -4.90
C VAL A 175 5.27 -11.08 -3.93
N LEU A 176 6.57 -10.78 -3.96
CA LEU A 176 7.52 -11.21 -2.94
C LEU A 176 8.03 -9.97 -2.20
N VAL A 177 8.10 -10.00 -0.87
CA VAL A 177 8.65 -8.90 -0.06
C VAL A 177 9.49 -9.44 1.09
N GLY A 178 10.63 -8.79 1.39
CA GLY A 178 11.49 -9.19 2.50
C GLY A 178 10.89 -8.82 3.87
N THR A 179 11.47 -9.35 4.94
CA THR A 179 11.09 -8.94 6.32
C THR A 179 12.29 -8.56 7.19
N ALA A 180 13.50 -8.54 6.62
CA ALA A 180 14.70 -8.09 7.32
C ALA A 180 14.98 -6.63 6.98
N GLY A 181 15.38 -5.84 7.98
CA GLY A 181 15.91 -4.50 7.76
C GLY A 181 17.32 -4.50 7.20
N TYR A 182 17.81 -3.31 6.85
CA TYR A 182 19.22 -3.09 6.55
C TYR A 182 20.11 -3.16 7.81
N SER A 183 21.41 -3.33 7.62
CA SER A 183 22.44 -3.25 8.67
C SER A 183 23.33 -2.02 8.48
N GLY A 184 24.19 -1.75 9.47
CA GLY A 184 25.11 -0.60 9.42
C GLY A 184 24.38 0.74 9.41
N ILE A 185 24.93 1.73 8.70
CA ILE A 185 24.34 3.08 8.60
C ILE A 185 22.94 3.03 7.97
N SER A 186 22.71 2.12 7.02
CA SER A 186 21.42 2.02 6.34
C SER A 186 20.30 1.51 7.25
N ALA A 187 20.62 0.92 8.40
CA ALA A 187 19.63 0.52 9.40
C ALA A 187 18.79 1.70 9.93
N ALA A 188 19.26 2.94 9.79
CA ALA A 188 18.49 4.14 10.13
C ALA A 188 17.18 4.27 9.33
N ALA A 189 17.06 3.63 8.17
CA ALA A 189 15.82 3.60 7.39
C ALA A 189 14.77 2.61 7.93
N ASN A 190 15.19 1.64 8.74
CA ASN A 190 14.33 0.57 9.20
C ASN A 190 13.18 1.12 10.06
N GLU A 191 12.00 0.58 9.81
CA GLU A 191 10.81 0.72 10.65
C GLU A 191 10.22 -0.68 10.90
N ASN A 192 9.42 -0.82 11.95
CA ASN A 192 8.75 -2.08 12.25
C ASN A 192 7.93 -2.58 11.05
N GLY A 193 7.99 -3.88 10.78
CA GLY A 193 7.24 -4.49 9.69
C GLY A 193 7.73 -4.11 8.29
N THR A 194 8.97 -3.66 8.13
CA THR A 194 9.56 -3.33 6.82
C THR A 194 10.64 -4.32 6.38
N ASP A 195 10.89 -4.36 5.06
CA ASP A 195 12.08 -4.96 4.45
C ASP A 195 13.32 -4.04 4.47
N GLY A 196 13.27 -2.99 5.31
CA GLY A 196 14.24 -1.89 5.36
C GLY A 196 13.88 -0.68 4.49
N THR A 197 12.94 -0.81 3.53
CA THR A 197 12.46 0.30 2.69
C THR A 197 10.95 0.37 2.62
N VAL A 198 10.27 -0.74 2.35
CA VAL A 198 8.83 -0.84 2.16
C VAL A 198 8.24 -1.63 3.32
N ARG A 199 7.05 -1.25 3.79
CA ARG A 199 6.31 -2.05 4.75
C ARG A 199 5.82 -3.32 4.06
N VAL A 200 5.93 -4.47 4.72
CA VAL A 200 5.38 -5.73 4.19
C VAL A 200 3.91 -5.56 3.82
N SER A 201 3.16 -4.82 4.65
CA SER A 201 1.76 -4.48 4.44
C SER A 201 1.46 -3.51 3.30
N THR A 202 2.45 -2.75 2.80
CA THR A 202 2.28 -1.87 1.64
C THR A 202 2.72 -2.52 0.33
N ALA A 203 3.30 -3.73 0.39
CA ALA A 203 3.70 -4.48 -0.79
C ALA A 203 2.57 -5.36 -1.35
N ASP A 204 1.78 -6.01 -0.49
CA ASP A 204 0.71 -6.92 -0.92
C ASP A 204 -0.35 -6.21 -1.79
N LEU A 205 -0.82 -6.88 -2.84
CA LEU A 205 -1.89 -6.41 -3.73
C LEU A 205 -3.26 -6.95 -3.37
N ASN A 206 -3.49 -7.35 -2.12
CA ASN A 206 -4.81 -7.75 -1.65
C ASN A 206 -5.43 -6.70 -0.70
N PRO A 207 -5.71 -5.46 -1.15
CA PRO A 207 -6.28 -4.46 -0.28
C PRO A 207 -7.75 -4.74 0.04
N LEU A 208 -8.23 -4.13 1.11
CA LEU A 208 -9.65 -4.02 1.43
C LEU A 208 -10.04 -2.55 1.37
N LEU A 209 -11.14 -2.21 0.70
CA LEU A 209 -11.73 -0.88 0.76
C LEU A 209 -12.90 -0.91 1.76
N ILE A 210 -12.92 0.09 2.63
CA ILE A 210 -13.94 0.32 3.64
C ILE A 210 -14.52 1.70 3.37
N ARG A 211 -15.85 1.79 3.34
CA ARG A 211 -16.56 3.06 3.29
C ARG A 211 -17.20 3.31 4.64
N PHE A 212 -16.79 4.40 5.29
CA PHE A 212 -17.41 4.90 6.51
C PHE A 212 -18.24 6.13 6.18
N ASP A 213 -19.54 6.03 6.42
CA ASP A 213 -20.49 7.12 6.23
C ASP A 213 -20.95 7.61 7.61
N PHE A 214 -20.35 8.71 8.06
CA PHE A 214 -20.79 9.52 9.20
C PHE A 214 -21.57 10.76 8.74
N ALA A 215 -21.82 10.91 7.43
CA ALA A 215 -22.45 12.09 6.86
C ALA A 215 -23.98 11.97 6.81
N SER A 216 -24.49 10.80 6.42
CA SER A 216 -25.93 10.57 6.25
C SER A 216 -26.71 10.55 7.57
N ASP A 217 -26.11 9.93 8.59
CA ASP A 217 -26.64 9.81 9.95
C ASP A 217 -25.44 9.80 10.91
N PRO A 218 -24.99 10.98 11.39
CA PRO A 218 -23.80 11.08 12.23
C PRO A 218 -23.86 10.25 13.51
N ASP A 219 -25.06 10.04 14.07
CA ASP A 219 -25.26 9.26 15.31
C ASP A 219 -25.20 7.74 15.06
N ASN A 220 -25.57 7.30 13.85
CA ASN A 220 -25.60 5.89 13.45
C ASN A 220 -24.76 5.65 12.18
N PRO A 221 -23.44 5.83 12.26
CA PRO A 221 -22.57 5.73 11.10
C PRO A 221 -22.57 4.34 10.48
N ARG A 222 -22.45 4.30 9.16
CA ARG A 222 -22.53 3.06 8.38
C ARG A 222 -21.17 2.61 7.89
N LEU A 223 -20.99 1.29 7.83
CA LEU A 223 -19.80 0.62 7.33
C LEU A 223 -20.19 -0.25 6.13
N ALA A 224 -19.48 -0.09 5.02
CA ALA A 224 -19.55 -1.00 3.88
C ALA A 224 -18.15 -1.48 3.48
N LEU A 225 -18.05 -2.75 3.13
CA LEU A 225 -16.79 -3.39 2.71
C LEU A 225 -16.84 -3.71 1.22
N VAL A 226 -15.71 -3.46 0.55
CA VAL A 226 -15.49 -3.82 -0.84
C VAL A 226 -14.17 -4.61 -0.90
N ALA A 227 -14.26 -5.89 -1.22
CA ALA A 227 -13.09 -6.74 -1.41
C ALA A 227 -12.37 -6.39 -2.73
N SER A 228 -11.06 -6.60 -2.79
CA SER A 228 -10.34 -6.45 -4.05
C SER A 228 -10.72 -7.54 -5.06
N ALA A 229 -10.77 -7.18 -6.34
CA ALA A 229 -11.16 -8.03 -7.45
C ALA A 229 -9.97 -8.83 -8.00
N GLY A 230 -10.15 -10.12 -8.22
CA GLY A 230 -9.12 -11.00 -8.77
C GLY A 230 -8.05 -11.43 -7.76
N GLU A 231 -7.46 -12.59 -7.99
CA GLU A 231 -6.51 -13.22 -7.08
C GLU A 231 -5.05 -12.80 -7.40
N THR A 232 -4.26 -12.60 -6.35
CA THR A 232 -2.81 -12.36 -6.46
C THR A 232 -2.07 -13.25 -5.47
N ALA A 233 -0.89 -13.74 -5.87
CA ALA A 233 -0.03 -14.53 -4.99
C ALA A 233 0.88 -13.59 -4.17
N PHE A 234 1.08 -13.88 -2.88
CA PHE A 234 1.89 -13.04 -1.99
C PHE A 234 2.75 -13.90 -1.07
N ALA A 235 4.04 -13.57 -0.98
CA ALA A 235 4.94 -14.13 0.03
C ALA A 235 5.75 -13.05 0.76
N ARG A 236 5.69 -13.09 2.09
CA ARG A 236 6.68 -12.43 2.95
C ARG A 236 7.87 -13.37 3.19
N ILE A 237 9.08 -12.88 2.94
CA ILE A 237 10.31 -13.67 2.86
C ILE A 237 11.21 -13.36 4.07
N PRO A 238 11.31 -14.27 5.06
CA PRO A 238 12.22 -14.11 6.18
C PRO A 238 13.68 -14.01 5.76
N GLY A 239 14.43 -13.13 6.43
CA GLY A 239 15.88 -13.00 6.27
C GLY A 239 16.34 -12.14 5.09
N ASP A 240 15.46 -11.87 4.14
CA ASP A 240 15.71 -10.98 3.01
C ASP A 240 15.25 -9.55 3.27
N ASN A 241 15.96 -8.59 2.69
CA ASN A 241 15.63 -7.16 2.71
C ASN A 241 15.30 -6.67 1.30
N HIS A 242 14.99 -5.39 1.17
CA HIS A 242 14.60 -4.76 -0.08
C HIS A 242 15.60 -4.97 -1.25
N SER A 243 16.90 -5.00 -0.94
CA SER A 243 17.97 -5.15 -1.93
C SER A 243 18.23 -6.61 -2.27
N THR A 244 18.35 -7.48 -1.27
CA THR A 244 18.69 -8.89 -1.49
C THR A 244 17.62 -9.61 -2.30
N LEU A 245 16.34 -9.29 -2.04
CA LEU A 245 15.22 -9.83 -2.79
C LEU A 245 15.22 -9.42 -4.27
N ALA A 246 15.77 -8.25 -4.58
CA ALA A 246 15.97 -7.77 -5.95
C ALA A 246 17.22 -8.36 -6.62
N PHE A 247 17.82 -9.40 -6.04
CA PHE A 247 19.05 -10.05 -6.49
C PHE A 247 20.31 -9.15 -6.44
N LYS A 248 20.23 -8.06 -5.66
CA LYS A 248 21.35 -7.19 -5.31
C LYS A 248 22.04 -7.73 -4.05
N ASP A 249 23.18 -7.16 -3.65
CA ASP A 249 23.86 -7.48 -2.39
C ASP A 249 24.10 -8.99 -2.14
N ARG A 250 24.56 -9.69 -3.18
CA ARG A 250 24.77 -11.16 -3.24
C ARG A 250 23.51 -12.02 -3.40
N GLY A 251 22.36 -11.38 -3.55
CA GLY A 251 21.09 -12.01 -3.88
C GLY A 251 20.31 -12.50 -2.67
N PRO A 252 19.19 -13.20 -2.91
CA PRO A 252 18.31 -13.64 -1.84
C PRO A 252 19.03 -14.57 -0.86
N LYS A 253 18.79 -14.37 0.43
CA LYS A 253 19.34 -15.21 1.50
C LYS A 253 18.43 -16.41 1.78
N ASN A 254 17.13 -16.24 1.59
CA ASN A 254 16.16 -17.31 1.78
C ASN A 254 16.14 -18.22 0.55
N ALA A 255 16.43 -19.51 0.77
CA ALA A 255 16.52 -20.50 -0.30
C ALA A 255 15.20 -20.69 -1.07
N ALA A 256 14.04 -20.35 -0.48
CA ALA A 256 12.75 -20.50 -1.13
C ALA A 256 12.52 -19.49 -2.28
N VAL A 257 13.19 -18.33 -2.26
CA VAL A 257 12.96 -17.24 -3.22
C VAL A 257 13.16 -17.70 -4.66
N LEU A 258 14.20 -18.50 -4.91
CA LEU A 258 14.51 -19.00 -6.24
C LEU A 258 13.39 -19.90 -6.79
N GLY A 259 12.87 -20.78 -5.93
CA GLY A 259 11.73 -21.63 -6.27
C GLY A 259 10.50 -20.79 -6.62
N PHE A 260 10.17 -19.80 -5.77
CA PHE A 260 9.03 -18.92 -6.01
C PHE A 260 9.17 -18.08 -7.28
N VAL A 261 10.37 -17.57 -7.58
CA VAL A 261 10.65 -16.83 -8.82
C VAL A 261 10.46 -17.73 -10.04
N ARG A 262 11.00 -18.95 -10.01
CA ARG A 262 10.84 -19.94 -11.09
C ARG A 262 9.38 -20.23 -11.33
N GLU A 263 8.66 -20.59 -10.26
CA GLU A 263 7.25 -20.95 -10.33
C GLU A 263 6.41 -19.77 -10.82
N ALA A 264 6.60 -18.56 -10.28
CA ALA A 264 5.87 -17.36 -10.69
C ALA A 264 6.06 -17.00 -12.17
N LEU A 265 7.19 -17.36 -12.79
CA LEU A 265 7.47 -17.10 -14.21
C LEU A 265 7.05 -18.25 -15.15
N GLN A 266 6.74 -19.42 -14.61
CA GLN A 266 6.39 -20.62 -15.39
C GLN A 266 4.94 -21.07 -15.19
N MET A 267 4.27 -20.60 -14.13
CA MET A 267 2.90 -20.94 -13.73
C MET A 267 1.89 -20.87 -14.88
N THR A 268 0.98 -21.82 -14.95
CA THR A 268 -0.21 -21.78 -15.81
C THR A 268 -1.41 -21.18 -15.08
N ASP A 269 -2.54 -21.01 -15.78
CA ASP A 269 -3.78 -20.51 -15.16
C ASP A 269 -4.33 -21.51 -14.14
N GLU A 270 -4.21 -22.80 -14.46
CA GLU A 270 -4.71 -23.93 -13.68
C GLU A 270 -3.93 -24.10 -12.38
N GLU A 271 -2.62 -23.85 -12.41
CA GLU A 271 -1.74 -24.01 -11.25
C GLU A 271 -1.77 -22.81 -10.30
N PHE A 272 -2.16 -21.62 -10.79
CA PHE A 272 -2.05 -20.37 -10.04
C PHE A 272 -2.79 -20.35 -8.70
N PRO A 273 -4.04 -20.85 -8.56
CA PRO A 273 -4.72 -20.87 -7.26
C PRO A 273 -4.00 -21.73 -6.21
N ALA A 274 -3.44 -22.87 -6.62
CA ALA A 274 -2.65 -23.72 -5.71
C ALA A 274 -1.35 -23.02 -5.28
N PHE A 275 -0.74 -22.25 -6.19
CA PHE A 275 0.43 -21.43 -5.87
C PHE A 275 0.11 -20.34 -4.83
N VAL A 276 -1.00 -19.62 -5.01
CA VAL A 276 -1.48 -18.60 -4.07
C VAL A 276 -1.68 -19.21 -2.68
N ALA A 277 -2.36 -20.36 -2.60
CA ALA A 277 -2.60 -21.06 -1.34
C ALA A 277 -1.28 -21.46 -0.65
N ARG A 278 -0.30 -21.96 -1.41
CA ARG A 278 1.01 -22.34 -0.86
C ARG A 278 1.80 -21.13 -0.34
N LEU A 279 1.83 -20.02 -1.07
CA LEU A 279 2.51 -18.80 -0.59
C LEU A 279 1.82 -18.20 0.65
N LYS A 280 0.50 -18.34 0.76
CA LYS A 280 -0.25 -17.95 1.95
C LYS A 280 0.15 -18.78 3.17
N VAL A 281 0.30 -20.09 3.02
CA VAL A 281 0.79 -20.99 4.09
C VAL A 281 2.24 -20.63 4.47
N PHE A 282 3.11 -20.44 3.48
CA PHE A 282 4.49 -20.00 3.71
C PHE A 282 4.56 -18.69 4.51
N SER A 283 3.76 -17.69 4.12
CA SER A 283 3.67 -16.40 4.80
C SER A 283 3.14 -16.51 6.23
N ALA A 284 2.21 -17.44 6.48
CA ALA A 284 1.70 -17.70 7.82
C ALA A 284 2.77 -18.30 8.74
N ALA A 285 3.50 -19.31 8.27
CA ALA A 285 4.62 -19.89 9.01
C ALA A 285 5.72 -18.84 9.29
N ALA A 286 6.06 -18.03 8.28
CA ALA A 286 7.01 -16.92 8.42
C ALA A 286 6.56 -15.87 9.45
N ARG A 287 5.25 -15.64 9.61
CA ARG A 287 4.69 -14.77 10.65
C ARG A 287 4.83 -15.36 12.04
N GLU A 288 4.55 -16.64 12.19
CA GLU A 288 4.65 -17.34 13.46
C GLU A 288 6.11 -17.37 13.95
N GLU A 289 7.06 -17.72 13.08
CA GLU A 289 8.49 -17.69 13.38
C GLU A 289 8.97 -16.27 13.75
N GLY A 290 8.46 -15.25 13.05
CA GLY A 290 8.78 -13.85 13.29
C GLY A 290 8.04 -13.17 14.44
N ALA A 291 7.08 -13.84 15.09
CA ALA A 291 6.17 -13.20 16.05
C ALA A 291 6.88 -12.71 17.33
N GLY A 292 8.02 -13.32 17.68
CA GLY A 292 8.80 -12.98 18.88
C GLY A 292 9.65 -11.71 18.77
N LYS A 293 9.72 -11.07 17.59
CA LYS A 293 10.50 -9.84 17.40
C LYS A 293 9.62 -8.76 16.79
N THR A 294 9.53 -7.59 17.44
CA THR A 294 8.68 -6.47 17.00
C THR A 294 8.86 -6.12 15.53
N HIS A 295 10.10 -6.10 15.03
CA HIS A 295 10.39 -5.81 13.62
C HIS A 295 9.72 -6.77 12.63
N THR A 296 9.58 -8.05 12.99
CA THR A 296 9.08 -9.11 12.09
C THR A 296 7.65 -9.55 12.40
N GLN A 297 6.97 -8.91 13.36
CA GLN A 297 5.56 -9.17 13.64
C GLN A 297 4.66 -8.85 12.43
N GLY A 298 3.38 -9.23 12.52
CA GLY A 298 2.39 -8.92 11.49
C GLY A 298 1.89 -7.49 11.66
N TYR A 299 1.96 -6.70 10.60
CA TYR A 299 1.43 -5.33 10.59
C TYR A 299 0.38 -5.14 9.50
N GLN A 300 -0.52 -4.18 9.70
CA GLN A 300 -1.47 -3.71 8.69
C GLN A 300 -1.23 -2.22 8.44
N ASN A 301 -1.15 -1.85 7.17
CA ASN A 301 -1.19 -0.44 6.76
C ASN A 301 -2.65 -0.05 6.55
N THR A 302 -3.14 0.98 7.25
CA THR A 302 -4.52 1.48 7.11
C THR A 302 -4.47 2.91 6.63
N VAL A 303 -4.84 3.14 5.37
CA VAL A 303 -4.87 4.48 4.76
C VAL A 303 -6.28 5.04 4.93
N VAL A 304 -6.41 6.17 5.61
CA VAL A 304 -7.67 6.91 5.74
C VAL A 304 -7.65 8.08 4.78
N ARG A 305 -8.73 8.27 4.03
CA ARG A 305 -9.07 9.49 3.29
C ARG A 305 -10.33 10.07 3.92
N LEU A 306 -10.27 11.30 4.42
CA LEU A 306 -11.44 12.00 4.97
C LEU A 306 -11.92 13.13 4.06
N MET A 307 -13.20 13.09 3.71
CA MET A 307 -13.92 14.14 3.00
C MET A 307 -15.20 14.51 3.76
N ASP A 308 -15.77 15.66 3.45
CA ASP A 308 -17.12 16.00 3.88
C ASP A 308 -18.17 15.65 2.81
N ASP A 309 -19.45 15.82 3.14
CA ASP A 309 -20.58 15.57 2.24
C ASP A 309 -20.66 16.55 1.05
N THR A 310 -19.83 17.60 1.04
CA THR A 310 -19.62 18.49 -0.11
C THR A 310 -18.43 18.06 -0.98
N GLN A 311 -17.83 16.90 -0.69
CA GLN A 311 -16.63 16.35 -1.33
C GLN A 311 -15.36 17.18 -1.09
N ALA A 312 -15.34 18.05 -0.08
CA ALA A 312 -14.14 18.77 0.30
C ALA A 312 -13.25 17.91 1.21
N PHE A 313 -11.94 17.98 1.02
CA PHE A 313 -10.99 17.30 1.90
C PHE A 313 -10.98 17.93 3.30
N VAL A 314 -10.88 17.08 4.33
CA VAL A 314 -10.79 17.49 5.73
C VAL A 314 -9.38 17.19 6.25
N PRO A 315 -8.46 18.17 6.23
CA PRO A 315 -7.05 17.92 6.56
C PRO A 315 -6.78 17.79 8.06
N ASP A 316 -7.58 18.46 8.88
CA ASP A 316 -7.44 18.49 10.34
C ASP A 316 -8.51 17.61 10.99
N TYR A 317 -8.09 16.41 11.38
CA TYR A 317 -8.94 15.43 12.04
C TYR A 317 -8.12 14.50 12.93
N PHE A 318 -8.81 13.76 13.78
CA PHE A 318 -8.27 12.66 14.57
C PHE A 318 -9.17 11.45 14.34
N TRP A 319 -8.57 10.36 13.85
CA TRP A 319 -9.26 9.08 13.70
C TRP A 319 -8.99 8.23 14.94
N GLU A 320 -10.06 7.76 15.57
CA GLU A 320 -9.99 7.15 16.88
C GLU A 320 -10.37 5.68 16.82
N MET A 321 -9.60 4.85 17.50
CA MET A 321 -9.97 3.47 17.82
C MET A 321 -9.82 3.25 19.32
N PHE A 322 -10.89 2.83 19.97
CA PHE A 322 -10.95 2.76 21.43
C PHE A 322 -11.84 1.61 21.91
N ALA A 323 -11.71 1.29 23.19
CA ALA A 323 -12.56 0.30 23.85
C ALA A 323 -13.53 0.97 24.82
N LYS A 324 -14.68 0.34 25.05
CA LYS A 324 -15.65 0.76 26.06
C LYS A 324 -15.75 -0.26 27.20
N SER A 325 -16.32 0.17 28.32
CA SER A 325 -16.72 -0.70 29.43
C SER A 325 -17.69 -1.80 28.96
N ARG A 326 -17.88 -2.84 29.77
CA ARG A 326 -18.77 -3.99 29.43
C ARG A 326 -20.22 -3.59 29.16
N ASP A 327 -20.70 -2.53 29.79
CA ASP A 327 -22.03 -1.96 29.56
C ASP A 327 -22.07 -0.96 28.39
N GLU A 328 -20.92 -0.72 27.75
CA GLU A 328 -20.71 0.16 26.59
C GLU A 328 -21.06 1.64 26.84
N LYS A 329 -21.18 2.05 28.11
CA LYS A 329 -21.56 3.41 28.50
C LYS A 329 -20.38 4.34 28.71
N ARG A 330 -19.17 3.81 28.94
CA ARG A 330 -17.98 4.61 29.27
C ARG A 330 -16.76 4.12 28.50
N LEU A 331 -15.79 5.00 28.29
CA LEU A 331 -14.49 4.66 27.73
C LEU A 331 -13.72 3.73 28.70
N ASP A 332 -13.13 2.66 28.20
CA ASP A 332 -12.13 1.87 28.94
C ASP A 332 -10.75 2.45 28.67
N ASN A 333 -10.31 3.37 29.53
CA ASN A 333 -9.03 4.08 29.37
C ASN A 333 -7.83 3.13 29.37
N ARG A 334 -7.87 2.05 30.15
CA ARG A 334 -6.74 1.12 30.26
C ARG A 334 -6.56 0.35 28.97
N LEU A 335 -7.65 -0.22 28.45
CA LEU A 335 -7.58 -0.97 27.20
C LEU A 335 -7.36 -0.05 25.99
N THR A 336 -7.94 1.15 26.02
CA THR A 336 -7.66 2.18 25.01
C THR A 336 -6.18 2.57 25.03
N GLY A 337 -5.56 2.69 26.20
CA GLY A 337 -4.11 2.86 26.34
C GLY A 337 -3.31 1.76 25.64
N VAL A 338 -3.66 0.48 25.84
CA VAL A 338 -3.03 -0.65 25.13
C VAL A 338 -3.16 -0.52 23.61
N ILE A 339 -4.30 -0.04 23.11
CA ILE A 339 -4.50 0.17 21.68
C ILE A 339 -3.58 1.28 21.15
N GLN A 340 -3.54 2.42 21.84
CA GLN A 340 -2.83 3.61 21.38
C GLN A 340 -1.31 3.53 21.58
N GLU A 341 -0.86 2.85 22.63
CA GLU A 341 0.56 2.82 23.02
C GLU A 341 1.29 1.57 22.50
N ASP A 342 0.61 0.42 22.42
CA ASP A 342 1.26 -0.85 22.04
C ASP A 342 0.87 -1.34 20.65
N ILE A 343 -0.40 -1.21 20.27
CA ILE A 343 -0.92 -1.79 19.01
C ILE A 343 -0.74 -0.80 17.85
N PHE A 344 -1.04 0.47 18.07
CA PHE A 344 -0.79 1.53 17.12
C PHE A 344 0.70 1.88 17.14
N ASP A 345 1.37 1.67 16.00
CA ASP A 345 2.83 1.87 15.90
C ASP A 345 3.17 3.27 15.38
N LYS A 346 2.46 3.73 14.34
CA LYS A 346 2.82 4.98 13.65
C LYS A 346 1.70 5.57 12.81
N THR A 347 1.62 6.90 12.76
CA THR A 347 0.88 7.63 11.71
C THR A 347 1.83 8.34 10.76
N HIS A 348 1.43 8.46 9.50
CA HIS A 348 2.06 9.28 8.49
C HIS A 348 0.97 10.04 7.72
N ALA A 349 0.93 11.36 7.84
CA ALA A 349 0.09 12.21 7.00
C ALA A 349 0.79 12.49 5.68
N TYR A 350 0.07 12.34 4.57
CA TYR A 350 0.62 12.62 3.24
C TYR A 350 0.94 14.12 3.11
N GLY A 351 2.17 14.45 2.70
CA GLY A 351 2.73 15.80 2.80
C GLY A 351 1.94 16.89 2.06
N ASP A 352 1.41 16.60 0.87
CA ASP A 352 0.65 17.59 0.10
C ASP A 352 -0.84 17.66 0.47
N ASN A 353 -1.38 16.63 1.14
CA ASN A 353 -2.79 16.58 1.53
C ASN A 353 -2.98 15.73 2.80
N PRO A 354 -2.98 16.36 3.99
CA PRO A 354 -3.13 15.68 5.29
C PRO A 354 -4.48 15.00 5.52
N ALA A 355 -5.46 15.18 4.62
CA ALA A 355 -6.70 14.41 4.63
C ALA A 355 -6.47 12.91 4.32
N TYR A 356 -5.30 12.58 3.77
CA TYR A 356 -4.82 11.22 3.58
C TYR A 356 -3.79 10.88 4.65
N ARG A 357 -4.03 9.80 5.42
CA ARG A 357 -3.12 9.35 6.48
C ARG A 357 -2.95 7.85 6.49
N SER A 358 -1.71 7.39 6.61
CA SER A 358 -1.36 5.98 6.80
C SER A 358 -1.16 5.71 8.29
N LEU A 359 -1.93 4.78 8.84
CA LEU A 359 -1.89 4.30 10.21
C LEU A 359 -1.34 2.87 10.20
N LEU A 360 -0.25 2.62 10.94
CA LEU A 360 0.37 1.31 11.05
C LEU A 360 -0.11 0.63 12.34
N PHE A 361 -0.75 -0.53 12.20
CA PHE A 361 -1.22 -1.34 13.33
C PHE A 361 -0.45 -2.65 13.43
N ASN A 362 0.01 -2.97 14.62
CA ASN A 362 0.57 -4.27 14.95
C ASN A 362 -0.57 -5.29 15.16
N THR A 363 -0.88 -6.03 14.10
CA THR A 363 -1.95 -7.03 14.09
C THR A 363 -1.64 -8.26 14.95
N THR A 364 -0.36 -8.56 15.20
CA THR A 364 0.02 -9.62 16.15
C THR A 364 -0.45 -9.24 17.56
N LEU A 365 -0.09 -8.05 18.03
CA LEU A 365 -0.49 -7.58 19.36
C LEU A 365 -2.01 -7.34 19.46
N LEU A 366 -2.62 -6.81 18.41
CA LEU A 366 -4.08 -6.61 18.36
C LEU A 366 -4.83 -7.93 18.51
N ARG A 367 -4.40 -8.97 17.80
CA ARG A 367 -4.99 -10.30 17.92
C ARG A 367 -4.83 -10.83 19.35
N ASP A 368 -3.60 -10.83 19.85
CA ASP A 368 -3.26 -11.49 21.11
C ASP A 368 -3.90 -10.79 22.33
N ARG A 369 -3.99 -9.46 22.31
CA ARG A 369 -4.44 -8.66 23.47
C ARG A 369 -5.91 -8.26 23.42
N VAL A 370 -6.53 -8.21 22.23
CA VAL A 370 -7.91 -7.70 22.06
C VAL A 370 -8.81 -8.76 21.45
N MET A 371 -8.50 -9.26 20.25
CA MET A 371 -9.41 -10.15 19.52
C MET A 371 -9.60 -11.49 20.23
N SER A 372 -8.51 -12.10 20.71
CA SER A 372 -8.56 -13.38 21.44
C SER A 372 -9.31 -13.28 22.76
N ALA A 373 -9.42 -12.08 23.34
CA ALA A 373 -10.19 -11.81 24.54
C ALA A 373 -11.67 -11.50 24.26
N GLY A 374 -12.09 -11.52 22.99
CA GLY A 374 -13.47 -11.24 22.57
C GLY A 374 -13.90 -9.79 22.81
N ILE A 375 -12.94 -8.85 22.81
CA ILE A 375 -13.23 -7.45 23.15
C ILE A 375 -13.58 -6.65 21.88
N PRO A 376 -14.78 -6.04 21.80
CA PRO A 376 -15.12 -5.16 20.70
C PRO A 376 -14.36 -3.83 20.80
N LEU A 377 -14.07 -3.23 19.65
CA LEU A 377 -13.53 -1.88 19.55
C LEU A 377 -14.55 -0.95 18.89
N PHE A 378 -14.35 0.34 19.05
CA PHE A 378 -15.18 1.38 18.48
C PHE A 378 -14.30 2.33 17.69
N VAL A 379 -14.83 2.80 16.56
CA VAL A 379 -14.15 3.76 15.69
C VAL A 379 -14.97 5.03 15.57
N SER A 380 -14.32 6.17 15.73
CA SER A 380 -14.92 7.50 15.54
C SER A 380 -13.93 8.45 14.84
N VAL A 381 -14.40 9.66 14.57
CA VAL A 381 -13.61 10.74 14.00
C VAL A 381 -13.96 12.07 14.65
N THR A 382 -12.94 12.83 15.00
CA THR A 382 -13.05 14.25 15.38
C THR A 382 -12.44 15.09 14.28
N ALA A 383 -13.08 16.18 13.83
CA ALA A 383 -12.61 17.02 12.73
C ALA A 383 -12.72 18.52 13.05
N MET A 384 -11.82 19.31 12.46
CA MET A 384 -11.80 20.77 12.58
C MET A 384 -12.04 21.47 11.24
N PRO A 385 -12.68 22.66 11.23
CA PRO A 385 -13.06 23.44 12.41
C PRO A 385 -14.39 23.00 13.04
N ASP A 386 -14.55 23.15 14.36
CA ASP A 386 -15.83 22.94 15.05
C ASP A 386 -16.83 24.07 14.67
N VAL A 387 -18.03 23.69 14.21
CA VAL A 387 -19.09 24.63 13.84
C VAL A 387 -19.53 25.53 15.00
N ARG A 388 -19.41 25.07 16.25
CA ARG A 388 -19.73 25.86 17.44
C ARG A 388 -18.73 26.99 17.67
N GLU A 389 -17.46 26.76 17.32
CA GLU A 389 -16.40 27.76 17.45
C GLU A 389 -16.47 28.79 16.32
N THR A 390 -16.68 28.36 15.08
CA THR A 390 -16.78 29.30 13.94
C THR A 390 -18.11 30.03 13.90
N GLY A 391 -19.16 29.46 14.49
CA GLY A 391 -20.53 29.97 14.49
C GLY A 391 -21.20 30.02 13.11
N THR A 392 -20.54 29.53 12.06
CA THR A 392 -20.97 29.68 10.65
C THR A 392 -20.88 28.36 9.90
N VAL A 393 -19.67 27.81 9.75
CA VAL A 393 -19.42 26.56 9.03
C VAL A 393 -18.40 25.70 9.75
N GLY A 394 -18.57 24.39 9.74
CA GLY A 394 -17.61 23.48 10.36
C GLY A 394 -18.18 22.08 10.49
N TYR A 395 -17.66 21.33 11.46
CA TYR A 395 -18.09 19.98 11.79
C TYR A 395 -18.60 19.95 13.23
N SER A 396 -19.54 19.05 13.51
CA SER A 396 -20.01 18.77 14.86
C SER A 396 -19.53 17.37 15.22
N THR A 397 -18.32 17.26 15.78
CA THR A 397 -17.67 15.95 16.04
C THR A 397 -16.82 15.94 17.32
N VAL A 398 -16.79 17.02 18.09
CA VAL A 398 -15.84 17.20 19.22
C VAL A 398 -16.47 16.81 20.56
N GLY A 399 -17.78 17.07 20.71
CA GLY A 399 -18.56 16.74 21.89
C GLY A 399 -18.85 15.25 21.96
N TYR A 400 -19.11 14.76 23.18
CA TYR A 400 -19.23 13.34 23.48
C TYR A 400 -20.34 12.62 22.68
N ASP A 401 -21.42 13.35 22.36
CA ASP A 401 -22.58 12.87 21.61
C ASP A 401 -22.74 13.62 20.27
N ASP A 402 -21.70 14.33 19.80
CA ASP A 402 -21.78 15.07 18.54
C ASP A 402 -21.73 14.14 17.31
N ILE A 403 -21.15 12.95 17.47
CA ILE A 403 -20.97 11.95 16.43
C ILE A 403 -20.95 10.56 17.07
N GLY A 404 -21.63 9.61 16.43
CA GLY A 404 -21.66 8.21 16.84
C GLY A 404 -20.34 7.50 16.59
N SER A 405 -20.30 6.20 16.90
CA SER A 405 -19.13 5.37 16.61
C SER A 405 -19.52 4.03 15.99
N ILE A 406 -18.64 3.53 15.12
CA ILE A 406 -18.81 2.24 14.49
C ILE A 406 -18.28 1.16 15.43
N LYS A 407 -19.16 0.29 15.91
CA LYS A 407 -18.79 -0.88 16.71
C LYS A 407 -18.20 -1.97 15.82
N LEU A 408 -16.96 -2.35 16.11
CA LEU A 408 -16.26 -3.48 15.52
C LEU A 408 -16.31 -4.66 16.49
N THR A 409 -17.18 -5.63 16.20
CA THR A 409 -17.21 -6.89 16.95
C THR A 409 -15.90 -7.67 16.77
N PRO A 410 -15.58 -8.65 17.64
CA PRO A 410 -14.38 -9.49 17.46
C PRO A 410 -14.29 -10.14 16.08
N GLU A 411 -15.42 -10.62 15.54
CA GLU A 411 -15.50 -11.19 14.19
C GLU A 411 -15.17 -10.14 13.12
N ARG A 412 -15.72 -8.93 13.27
CA ARG A 412 -15.41 -7.82 12.38
C ARG A 412 -13.96 -7.41 12.47
N LEU A 413 -13.38 -7.36 13.67
CA LEU A 413 -11.96 -7.07 13.86
C LEU A 413 -11.08 -8.07 13.10
N MET A 414 -11.35 -9.38 13.20
CA MET A 414 -10.60 -10.40 12.45
C MET A 414 -10.73 -10.26 10.93
N GLU A 415 -11.85 -9.74 10.43
CA GLU A 415 -12.03 -9.43 9.02
C GLU A 415 -11.24 -8.19 8.58
N LEU A 416 -11.26 -7.13 9.40
CA LEU A 416 -10.72 -5.79 9.12
C LEU A 416 -9.25 -5.60 9.44
N PHE A 417 -8.68 -6.40 10.34
CA PHE A 417 -7.26 -6.33 10.70
C PHE A 417 -6.57 -7.66 10.39
N LYS A 418 -5.97 -7.72 9.19
CA LYS A 418 -5.18 -8.86 8.74
C LYS A 418 -3.73 -8.43 8.59
N PRO A 419 -2.77 -9.28 8.99
CA PRO A 419 -1.37 -8.96 8.78
C PRO A 419 -1.06 -8.87 7.28
N ASP A 420 -0.01 -8.12 6.96
CA ASP A 420 0.57 -7.99 5.63
C ASP A 420 -0.37 -7.36 4.59
N ARG A 421 -1.45 -6.69 5.02
CA ARG A 421 -2.46 -6.08 4.15
C ARG A 421 -2.45 -4.55 4.22
N THR A 422 -2.84 -3.90 3.12
CA THR A 422 -3.32 -2.51 3.14
C THR A 422 -4.85 -2.44 3.20
N VAL A 423 -5.38 -1.62 4.09
CA VAL A 423 -6.80 -1.24 4.15
C VAL A 423 -6.93 0.21 3.71
N LEU A 424 -7.87 0.49 2.82
CA LEU A 424 -8.25 1.83 2.38
C LEU A 424 -9.58 2.19 3.06
N ILE A 425 -9.61 3.25 3.85
CA ILE A 425 -10.82 3.76 4.51
C ILE A 425 -11.22 5.06 3.85
N ASP A 426 -12.29 5.03 3.07
CA ASP A 426 -12.93 6.20 2.49
C ASP A 426 -14.00 6.69 3.46
N MET A 427 -13.75 7.82 4.11
CA MET A 427 -14.59 8.34 5.17
C MET A 427 -15.27 9.64 4.76
N GLN A 428 -16.57 9.74 5.03
CA GLN A 428 -17.34 10.97 4.86
C GLN A 428 -17.96 11.41 6.18
N ILE A 429 -17.89 12.72 6.46
CA ILE A 429 -18.54 13.37 7.61
C ILE A 429 -19.48 14.49 7.13
N LYS A 430 -20.44 14.87 7.98
CA LYS A 430 -21.38 15.95 7.66
C LYS A 430 -20.73 17.32 7.83
N ARG A 431 -20.72 18.16 6.79
CA ARG A 431 -20.42 19.59 6.92
C ARG A 431 -21.67 20.32 7.41
N MET A 432 -21.50 21.12 8.47
CA MET A 432 -22.55 21.92 9.07
C MET A 432 -22.46 23.37 8.59
N GLN A 433 -23.61 24.00 8.37
CA GLN A 433 -23.76 25.44 8.13
C GLN A 433 -24.89 25.99 9.02
N THR A 434 -24.69 27.17 9.59
CA THR A 434 -25.72 27.86 10.39
C THR A 434 -26.46 28.89 9.53
N ASP A 435 -27.64 29.33 9.99
CA ASP A 435 -28.43 30.39 9.33
C ASP A 435 -27.69 31.75 9.21
N LYS A 436 -26.54 31.91 9.89
CA LYS A 436 -25.68 33.08 9.71
C LYS A 436 -24.97 33.10 8.36
N VAL A 437 -24.80 31.94 7.72
CA VAL A 437 -24.18 31.84 6.38
C VAL A 437 -25.11 32.41 5.32
N PHE A 438 -26.38 32.05 5.36
CA PHE A 438 -27.38 32.54 4.42
C PHE A 438 -28.77 32.49 5.04
N ARG A 439 -29.50 33.61 4.96
CA ARG A 439 -30.90 33.71 5.38
C ARG A 439 -31.68 34.54 4.38
N LEU A 440 -32.89 34.09 4.07
CA LEU A 440 -33.87 34.91 3.36
C LEU A 440 -34.68 35.71 4.39
N LEU A 441 -34.74 37.02 4.21
CA LEU A 441 -35.54 37.90 5.05
C LEU A 441 -36.78 38.32 4.27
N GLY A 442 -37.95 38.11 4.85
CA GLY A 442 -39.19 38.68 4.31
C GLY A 442 -39.17 40.20 4.46
N VAL A 443 -39.50 40.92 3.39
CA VAL A 443 -39.88 42.33 3.51
C VAL A 443 -41.34 42.32 3.96
N GLY A 444 -41.64 42.86 5.14
CA GLY A 444 -43.02 43.05 5.57
C GLY A 444 -43.71 43.98 4.57
N LEU A 445 -44.67 43.46 3.80
CA LEU A 445 -45.56 44.25 2.96
C LEU A 445 -46.78 44.72 3.74
#